data_AF-A0A968NQJ7-F1
#
_entry.id   AF-A0A968NQJ7-F1
#
_cell.length_a   1.000
_cell.length_b   1.000
_cell.length_c   1.000
_cell.angle_alpha   90.00
_cell.angle_beta   90.00
_cell.angle_gamma   90.00
#
_symmetry.space_group_name_H-M   'P 1'
#
loop_
_entity.id
_entity.type
_entity.pdbx_description
1 polymer ?
#
loop_
_entity_poly.entity_id
_entity_poly.type
_entity_poly.pdbx_seq_one_letter_code
_entity_poly.pdbx_strand_id
1 'polypeptide(L)'
;MMLAALLASCAPTIRLDTPEPVKIDVAMKVDVYSHEVKKDKQDGTAALNPAERRRNRMAEVQTLKNNRYVGEGNDGLLHVRELPTDPAYAAYAKEVLEAENADRNALFTTKAEEAAKPQSAIRSEFAAAARQSAFPGEWLQEDDGQWVKR
;
A
#
# COMPACT_ATOMS: atom_id res chain seq x y z
N MET A 1 -36.53 64.15 -16.03
CA MET A 1 -35.24 64.18 -16.77
C MET A 1 -34.15 64.40 -15.72
N MET A 2 -33.47 63.35 -15.29
CA MET A 2 -32.21 62.85 -15.83
C MET A 2 -30.99 63.56 -15.18
N LEU A 3 -30.23 62.76 -14.43
CA LEU A 3 -28.76 62.75 -14.29
C LEU A 3 -28.02 63.62 -13.24
N ALA A 4 -26.96 62.98 -12.70
CA ALA A 4 -25.78 63.44 -11.98
C ALA A 4 -25.89 63.53 -10.44
N ALA A 5 -25.56 62.49 -9.66
CA ALA A 5 -24.24 61.91 -9.35
C ALA A 5 -23.30 62.89 -8.62
N LEU A 6 -22.96 62.58 -7.36
CA LEU A 6 -21.65 62.78 -6.72
C LEU A 6 -21.67 62.10 -5.33
N LEU A 7 -21.29 60.82 -5.32
CA LEU A 7 -21.00 60.04 -4.11
C LEU A 7 -19.61 60.46 -3.61
N ALA A 8 -19.52 61.14 -2.48
CA ALA A 8 -18.25 61.36 -1.80
C ALA A 8 -17.90 60.12 -0.95
N SER A 9 -17.27 59.12 -1.59
CA SER A 9 -16.72 57.97 -0.89
C SER A 9 -15.34 58.32 -0.32
N CYS A 10 -15.24 58.58 0.98
CA CYS A 10 -13.96 58.50 1.69
C CYS A 10 -13.63 57.02 1.92
N ALA A 11 -12.96 56.39 0.96
CA ALA A 11 -12.27 55.13 1.21
C ALA A 11 -10.94 55.44 1.91
N PRO A 12 -10.65 54.90 3.11
CA PRO A 12 -9.31 55.03 3.67
C PRO A 12 -8.34 54.25 2.76
N THR A 13 -7.39 54.95 2.17
CA THR A 13 -6.29 54.31 1.43
C THR A 13 -5.43 53.56 2.44
N ILE A 14 -5.65 52.25 2.58
CA ILE A 14 -4.78 51.38 3.36
C ILE A 14 -3.51 51.20 2.54
N ARG A 15 -2.43 51.85 2.98
CA ARG A 15 -1.09 51.68 2.43
C ARG A 15 -0.60 50.29 2.82
N LEU A 16 -0.57 49.37 1.85
CA LEU A 16 -0.08 47.99 2.00
C LEU A 16 1.45 47.89 1.77
N ASP A 17 2.15 49.01 1.92
CA ASP A 17 3.59 49.08 1.73
C ASP A 17 4.28 48.66 3.04
N THR A 18 4.42 47.34 3.27
CA THR A 18 5.35 46.84 4.30
C THR A 18 6.76 46.86 3.71
N PRO A 19 7.68 47.73 4.18
CA PRO A 19 8.96 47.99 3.51
C PRO A 19 9.95 46.81 3.56
N GLU A 20 9.70 45.78 4.37
CA GLU A 20 10.50 44.56 4.37
C GLU A 20 9.62 43.31 4.42
N PRO A 21 9.90 42.28 3.58
CA PRO A 21 9.13 41.05 3.57
C PRO A 21 9.29 40.33 4.91
N VAL A 22 8.17 39.87 5.47
CA VAL A 22 8.15 39.08 6.70
C VAL A 22 8.97 37.81 6.48
N LYS A 23 10.18 37.76 7.05
CA LYS A 23 11.01 36.56 7.07
C LYS A 23 10.42 35.62 8.11
N ILE A 24 9.76 34.56 7.65
CA ILE A 24 9.27 33.49 8.52
C ILE A 24 10.38 32.44 8.60
N ASP A 25 11.26 32.58 9.58
CA ASP A 25 12.26 31.56 9.89
C ASP A 25 11.56 30.42 10.67
N VAL A 26 10.91 29.51 9.93
CA VAL A 26 10.27 28.34 10.53
C VAL A 26 11.33 27.30 10.86
N ALA A 27 11.76 27.24 12.13
CA ALA A 27 12.47 26.09 12.65
C ALA A 27 11.46 24.94 12.87
N MET A 28 11.12 24.21 11.80
CA MET A 28 10.27 23.02 11.90
C MET A 28 11.03 21.92 12.64
N LYS A 29 10.69 21.70 13.92
CA LYS A 29 11.05 20.45 14.61
C LYS A 29 10.08 19.38 14.17
N VAL A 30 10.57 18.40 13.40
CA VAL A 30 9.80 17.21 13.06
C VAL A 30 9.95 16.23 14.22
N ASP A 31 9.04 16.28 15.17
CA ASP A 31 8.94 15.27 16.22
C ASP A 31 8.24 14.03 15.62
N VAL A 32 9.03 13.06 15.17
CA VAL A 32 8.51 11.75 14.72
C VAL A 32 8.13 10.95 15.96
N TYR A 33 6.85 10.97 16.31
CA TYR A 33 6.28 10.05 17.29
C TYR A 33 6.05 8.68 16.63
N SER A 34 7.11 7.89 16.50
CA SER A 34 6.96 6.45 16.31
C SER A 34 6.49 5.86 17.63
N HIS A 35 5.24 5.38 17.68
CA HIS A 35 4.80 4.50 18.76
C HIS A 35 5.77 3.32 18.84
N GLU A 36 6.45 3.20 19.98
CA GLU A 36 7.40 2.13 20.23
C GLU A 36 6.64 0.80 20.31
N VAL A 37 6.52 0.13 19.16
CA VAL A 37 6.33 -1.32 19.14
C VAL A 37 7.54 -1.88 19.86
N LYS A 38 7.31 -2.59 20.96
CA LYS A 38 8.34 -3.25 21.76
C LYS A 38 9.30 -3.98 20.80
N LYS A 39 10.45 -3.37 20.56
CA LYS A 39 11.56 -4.02 19.87
C LYS A 39 12.17 -4.96 20.88
N ASP A 40 11.90 -6.25 20.75
CA ASP A 40 12.86 -7.23 21.22
C ASP A 40 14.19 -6.88 20.56
N LYS A 41 15.21 -6.64 21.39
CA LYS A 41 16.59 -6.48 20.94
C LYS A 41 16.98 -7.78 20.24
N GLN A 42 16.94 -7.81 18.92
CA GLN A 42 17.65 -8.82 18.16
C GLN A 42 18.99 -8.24 17.71
N ASP A 43 20.04 -8.88 18.22
CA ASP A 43 21.42 -8.80 17.77
C ASP A 43 21.54 -8.75 16.24
N GLY A 44 22.68 -8.25 15.75
CA GLY A 44 23.00 -7.93 14.34
C GLY A 44 22.95 -9.06 13.30
N THR A 45 22.13 -10.09 13.50
CA THR A 45 21.74 -11.13 12.53
C THR A 45 20.25 -11.52 12.69
N ALA A 46 19.39 -10.58 13.12
CA ALA A 46 17.95 -10.77 13.22
C ALA A 46 17.36 -11.28 11.88
N ALA A 47 16.79 -12.49 11.87
CA ALA A 47 16.05 -12.98 10.72
C ALA A 47 14.89 -12.01 10.42
N LEU A 48 14.82 -11.51 9.19
CA LEU A 48 13.78 -10.57 8.75
C LEU A 48 12.39 -11.12 9.09
N ASN A 49 11.51 -10.26 9.61
CA ASN A 49 10.14 -10.66 9.90
C ASN A 49 9.34 -10.90 8.59
N PRO A 50 8.17 -11.58 8.64
CA PRO A 50 7.39 -11.87 7.44
C PRO A 50 7.02 -10.62 6.61
N ALA A 51 6.75 -9.48 7.23
CA ALA A 51 6.41 -8.25 6.52
C ALA A 51 7.62 -7.67 5.76
N GLU A 52 8.81 -7.74 6.34
CA GLU A 52 10.07 -7.32 5.71
C GLU A 52 10.43 -8.22 4.53
N ARG A 53 10.30 -9.55 4.69
CA ARG A 53 10.53 -10.51 3.60
C ARG A 53 9.60 -10.28 2.42
N ARG A 54 8.31 -10.05 2.67
CA ARG A 54 7.34 -9.70 1.62
C ARG A 54 7.68 -8.40 0.91
N ARG A 55 8.13 -7.38 1.66
CA ARG A 55 8.57 -6.11 1.06
C ARG A 55 9.74 -6.34 0.10
N ASN A 56 10.71 -7.17 0.48
CA ASN A 56 11.85 -7.49 -0.36
C ASN A 56 11.45 -8.29 -1.61
N ARG A 57 10.50 -9.22 -1.50
CA ARG A 57 10.00 -10.04 -2.63
C ARG A 57 8.92 -9.35 -3.49
N MET A 58 8.51 -8.13 -3.16
CA MET A 58 7.41 -7.43 -3.86
C MET A 58 7.65 -7.31 -5.36
N ALA A 59 8.88 -6.96 -5.78
CA ALA A 59 9.23 -6.81 -7.19
C ALA A 59 9.16 -8.14 -7.96
N GLU A 60 9.59 -9.24 -7.32
CA GLU A 60 9.54 -10.59 -7.89
C GLU A 60 8.09 -11.04 -8.06
N VAL A 61 7.28 -10.89 -7.02
CA VAL A 61 5.84 -11.18 -7.06
C VAL A 61 5.16 -10.36 -8.16
N GLN A 62 5.45 -9.06 -8.25
CA GLN A 62 4.87 -8.20 -9.27
C GLN A 62 5.28 -8.64 -10.69
N THR A 63 6.52 -9.09 -10.87
CA THR A 63 7.00 -9.63 -12.15
C THR A 63 6.20 -10.87 -12.55
N LEU A 64 5.96 -11.80 -11.62
CA LEU A 64 5.17 -13.00 -11.87
C LEU A 64 3.71 -12.68 -12.24
N LYS A 65 3.11 -11.68 -11.57
CA LYS A 65 1.75 -11.19 -11.87
C LYS A 65 1.66 -10.49 -13.23
N ASN A 66 2.67 -9.69 -13.59
CA ASN A 66 2.77 -9.02 -14.88
C ASN A 66 2.89 -10.01 -16.04
N ASN A 67 3.65 -11.10 -15.81
CA ASN A 67 3.82 -12.18 -16.78
C ASN A 67 2.61 -13.13 -16.86
N ARG A 68 1.56 -12.88 -16.08
CA ARG A 68 0.30 -13.66 -16.06
C ARG A 68 0.43 -15.10 -15.57
N TYR A 69 1.59 -15.46 -15.02
CA TYR A 69 1.82 -16.77 -14.40
C TYR A 69 1.15 -16.92 -13.03
N VAL A 70 0.92 -15.80 -12.32
CA VAL A 70 0.36 -15.79 -10.97
C VAL A 70 -0.82 -14.80 -10.89
N GLY A 71 -1.81 -15.14 -10.07
CA GLY A 71 -2.95 -14.28 -9.74
C GLY A 71 -3.24 -14.21 -8.24
N GLU A 72 -4.00 -13.19 -7.83
CA GLU A 72 -4.46 -13.02 -6.45
C GLU A 72 -5.76 -13.81 -6.25
N GLY A 73 -5.77 -14.72 -5.27
CA GLY A 73 -6.94 -15.51 -4.90
C GLY A 73 -7.91 -14.76 -3.98
N ASN A 74 -9.16 -15.22 -3.93
CA ASN A 74 -10.17 -14.70 -3.00
C ASN A 74 -9.89 -15.08 -1.54
N ASP A 75 -8.97 -16.01 -1.35
CA ASP A 75 -8.45 -16.47 -0.07
C ASP A 75 -7.23 -15.65 0.40
N GLY A 76 -6.90 -14.57 -0.29
CA GLY A 76 -5.80 -13.67 0.05
C GLY A 76 -4.40 -14.24 -0.23
N LEU A 77 -4.30 -15.38 -0.92
CA LEU A 77 -3.03 -15.98 -1.32
C LEU A 77 -2.78 -15.83 -2.82
N LEU A 78 -1.54 -16.09 -3.24
CA LEU A 78 -1.16 -16.17 -4.64
C LEU A 78 -1.39 -17.57 -5.19
N HIS A 79 -1.93 -17.66 -6.41
CA HIS A 79 -2.16 -18.92 -7.12
C HIS A 79 -1.50 -18.91 -8.49
N VAL A 80 -0.94 -20.05 -8.88
CA VAL A 80 -0.41 -20.26 -10.23
C VAL A 80 -1.58 -20.31 -11.22
N ARG A 81 -1.48 -19.52 -12.29
CA ARG A 81 -2.42 -19.48 -13.42
C ARG A 81 -1.89 -20.26 -14.60
N GLU A 82 -0.62 -20.04 -14.90
CA GLU A 82 0.10 -20.68 -15.97
C GLU A 82 1.54 -20.91 -15.51
N LEU A 83 2.11 -22.06 -15.84
CA LEU A 83 3.52 -22.30 -15.57
C LEU A 83 4.34 -21.88 -16.80
N PRO A 84 5.47 -21.20 -16.59
CA PRO A 84 6.41 -20.95 -17.66
C PRO A 84 6.85 -22.22 -18.37
N THR A 85 7.09 -22.14 -19.67
CA THR A 85 7.61 -23.28 -20.45
C THR A 85 9.04 -23.64 -20.05
N ASP A 86 9.84 -22.65 -19.62
CA ASP A 86 11.18 -22.88 -19.08
C ASP A 86 11.09 -23.52 -17.68
N PRO A 87 11.61 -24.75 -17.49
CA PRO A 87 11.57 -25.44 -16.21
C PRO A 87 12.27 -24.68 -15.09
N ALA A 88 13.36 -23.96 -15.38
CA ALA A 88 14.10 -23.21 -14.36
C ALA A 88 13.27 -22.04 -13.85
N TYR A 89 12.65 -21.29 -14.77
CA TYR A 89 11.77 -20.18 -14.41
C TYR A 89 10.47 -20.67 -13.73
N ALA A 90 9.95 -21.83 -14.10
CA ALA A 90 8.81 -22.45 -13.43
C ALA A 90 9.13 -22.86 -11.98
N ALA A 91 10.34 -23.36 -11.72
CA ALA A 91 10.79 -23.66 -10.36
C ALA A 91 10.92 -22.37 -9.53
N TYR A 92 11.56 -21.34 -10.10
CA TYR A 92 11.66 -20.02 -9.47
C TYR A 92 10.29 -19.42 -9.13
N ALA A 93 9.33 -19.46 -10.06
CA ALA A 93 7.99 -18.93 -9.83
C ALA A 93 7.27 -19.65 -8.67
N LYS A 94 7.44 -20.97 -8.56
CA LYS A 94 6.89 -21.75 -7.44
C LYS A 94 7.53 -21.37 -6.11
N GLU A 95 8.85 -21.26 -6.06
CA GLU A 95 9.58 -20.89 -4.84
C GLU A 95 9.13 -19.51 -4.32
N VAL A 96 9.06 -18.51 -5.21
CA VAL A 96 8.61 -17.17 -4.83
C VAL A 96 7.17 -17.17 -4.32
N LEU A 97 6.29 -17.93 -4.96
CA LEU A 97 4.88 -18.05 -4.58
C LEU A 97 4.71 -18.75 -3.23
N GLU A 98 5.42 -19.85 -2.99
CA GLU A 98 5.40 -20.59 -1.73
C GLU A 98 5.93 -19.73 -0.58
N ALA A 99 7.04 -19.03 -0.79
CA ALA A 99 7.60 -18.08 0.18
C ALA A 99 6.63 -16.93 0.47
N GLU A 100 5.96 -16.36 -0.55
CA GLU A 100 4.95 -15.32 -0.36
C GLU A 100 3.77 -15.80 0.47
N ASN A 101 3.24 -16.97 0.12
CA ASN A 101 2.08 -17.51 0.80
C ASN A 101 2.40 -17.93 2.23
N ALA A 102 3.61 -18.45 2.50
CA ALA A 102 4.06 -18.73 3.86
C ALA A 102 4.10 -17.46 4.72
N ASP A 103 4.67 -16.37 4.19
CA ASP A 103 4.73 -15.09 4.89
C ASP A 103 3.33 -14.47 5.08
N ARG A 104 2.46 -14.54 4.06
CA ARG A 104 1.07 -14.07 4.16
C ARG A 104 0.31 -14.84 5.23
N ASN A 105 0.44 -16.16 5.28
CA ASN A 105 -0.21 -16.98 6.30
C ASN A 105 0.25 -16.61 7.72
N ALA A 106 1.56 -16.44 7.93
CA ALA A 106 2.08 -16.00 9.23
C ALA A 106 1.49 -14.65 9.65
N LEU A 107 1.43 -13.68 8.72
CA LEU A 107 0.83 -12.37 8.98
C LEU A 107 -0.67 -12.44 9.23
N PHE A 108 -1.39 -13.32 8.53
CA PHE A 108 -2.83 -13.50 8.73
C PHE A 108 -3.13 -14.09 10.10
N THR A 109 -2.33 -15.05 10.57
CA THR A 109 -2.45 -15.58 11.93
C THR A 109 -2.24 -14.48 12.97
N THR A 110 -1.13 -13.74 12.90
CA THR A 110 -0.85 -12.65 13.84
C THR A 110 -1.95 -11.58 13.82
N LYS A 111 -2.40 -11.15 12.64
CA LYS A 111 -3.48 -10.15 12.52
C LYS A 111 -4.83 -10.66 13.03
N ALA A 112 -5.12 -11.93 12.85
CA ALA A 112 -6.35 -12.54 13.35
C ALA A 112 -6.39 -12.52 14.88
N GLU A 113 -5.27 -12.88 15.51
CA GLU A 113 -5.08 -12.84 16.96
C GLU A 113 -5.17 -11.40 17.50
N GLU A 114 -4.44 -10.46 16.90
CA GLU A 114 -4.45 -9.04 17.27
C GLU A 114 -5.83 -8.40 17.16
N ALA A 115 -6.58 -8.75 16.11
CA ALA A 115 -7.91 -8.20 15.85
C ALA A 115 -9.05 -8.97 16.53
N ALA A 116 -8.76 -10.10 17.21
CA ALA A 116 -9.75 -11.06 17.71
C ALA A 116 -10.80 -11.44 16.64
N LYS A 117 -10.35 -11.61 15.39
CA LYS A 117 -11.17 -11.96 14.23
C LYS A 117 -10.78 -13.36 13.72
N PRO A 118 -11.69 -14.10 13.09
CA PRO A 118 -11.31 -15.31 12.39
C PRO A 118 -10.33 -14.98 11.25
N GLN A 119 -9.31 -15.82 11.06
CA GLN A 119 -8.30 -15.63 10.01
C GLN A 119 -8.92 -15.54 8.61
N SER A 120 -10.04 -16.23 8.36
CA SER A 120 -10.78 -16.13 7.09
C SER A 120 -11.29 -14.72 6.79
N ALA A 121 -11.70 -13.97 7.81
CA ALA A 121 -12.11 -12.57 7.63
C ALA A 121 -10.92 -11.69 7.24
N ILE A 122 -9.77 -11.85 7.90
CA ILE A 122 -8.53 -11.12 7.56
C ILE A 122 -8.09 -11.43 6.12
N ARG A 123 -8.17 -12.69 5.72
CA ARG A 123 -7.85 -13.15 4.36
C ARG A 123 -8.78 -12.53 3.31
N SER A 124 -10.08 -12.50 3.58
CA SER A 124 -11.07 -11.88 2.70
C SER A 124 -10.88 -10.37 2.58
N GLU A 125 -10.64 -9.67 3.70
CA GLU A 125 -10.31 -8.23 3.72
C GLU A 125 -9.04 -7.95 2.90
N PHE A 126 -8.02 -8.78 3.04
CA PHE A 126 -6.78 -8.68 2.26
C PHE A 126 -7.04 -8.91 0.76
N ALA A 127 -7.80 -9.95 0.40
CA ALA A 127 -8.15 -10.24 -0.99
C ALA A 127 -8.93 -9.10 -1.64
N ALA A 128 -9.86 -8.49 -0.91
CA ALA A 128 -10.60 -7.32 -1.38
C ALA A 128 -9.66 -6.11 -1.63
N ALA A 129 -8.73 -5.85 -0.71
CA ALA A 129 -7.74 -4.79 -0.89
C ALA A 129 -6.77 -5.08 -2.07
N ALA A 130 -6.38 -6.33 -2.26
CA ALA A 130 -5.55 -6.76 -3.39
C ALA A 130 -6.30 -6.53 -4.73
N ARG A 131 -7.58 -6.92 -4.81
CA ARG A 131 -8.42 -6.65 -5.99
C ARG A 131 -8.52 -5.15 -6.30
N GLN A 132 -8.71 -4.32 -5.28
CA GLN A 132 -8.81 -2.85 -5.45
C GLN A 132 -7.49 -2.20 -5.91
N SER A 133 -6.34 -2.73 -5.49
CA SER A 133 -5.01 -2.20 -5.82
C SER A 133 -4.34 -2.86 -7.03
N ALA A 134 -4.96 -3.89 -7.60
CA ALA A 134 -4.44 -4.61 -8.75
C ALA A 134 -4.19 -3.73 -9.99
N PHE A 135 -3.14 -4.05 -10.73
CA PHE A 135 -2.82 -3.37 -11.99
C PHE A 135 -3.63 -3.93 -13.16
N PRO A 136 -3.82 -3.15 -14.25
CA PRO A 136 -4.45 -3.64 -15.47
C PRO A 136 -3.78 -4.93 -16.00
N GLY A 137 -4.63 -5.88 -16.36
CA GLY A 137 -4.27 -7.18 -16.87
C GLY A 137 -3.94 -8.23 -15.79
N GLU A 138 -3.90 -7.88 -14.50
CA GLU A 138 -3.65 -8.86 -13.45
C GLU A 138 -4.80 -9.86 -13.31
N TRP A 139 -4.45 -11.12 -13.00
CA TRP A 139 -5.44 -12.14 -12.68
C TRP A 139 -5.89 -12.01 -11.23
N LEU A 140 -7.19 -11.92 -11.05
CA LEU A 140 -7.86 -11.81 -9.76
C LEU A 140 -8.94 -12.87 -9.69
N GLN A 141 -9.07 -13.51 -8.54
CA GLN A 141 -10.20 -14.38 -8.26
C GLN A 141 -11.30 -13.59 -7.56
N GLU A 142 -12.51 -13.64 -8.10
CA GLU A 142 -13.70 -13.07 -7.50
C GLU A 142 -14.20 -13.91 -6.32
N ASP A 143 -15.13 -13.34 -5.56
CA ASP A 143 -15.68 -13.98 -4.36
C ASP A 143 -16.41 -15.29 -4.66
N ASP A 144 -16.94 -15.46 -5.88
CA ASP A 144 -17.55 -16.70 -6.38
C ASP A 144 -16.52 -17.75 -6.88
N GLY A 145 -15.23 -17.41 -6.85
CA GLY A 145 -14.13 -18.26 -7.28
C GLY A 145 -13.78 -18.12 -8.76
N GLN A 146 -14.50 -17.30 -9.53
CA GLN A 146 -14.18 -17.05 -10.94
C GLN A 146 -12.91 -16.23 -11.09
N TRP A 147 -12.11 -16.56 -12.10
CA TRP A 147 -10.89 -15.81 -12.40
C TRP A 147 -11.18 -14.75 -13.46
N VAL A 148 -10.93 -13.50 -13.12
CA VAL A 148 -11.06 -12.35 -14.01
C VAL A 148 -9.72 -11.68 -14.22
N LYS A 149 -9.58 -11.05 -15.38
CA LYS A 149 -8.43 -10.22 -15.69
C LYS A 149 -8.87 -8.76 -15.55
N ARG A 150 -8.21 -8.00 -14.68
CA ARG A 150 -8.53 -6.59 -14.45
C ARG A 150 -8.25 -5.71 -15.68
#